data_AF-A0A9D2UYW9-F1
#
_entry.id   AF-A0A9D2UYW9-F1
#
_cell.length_a   1.000
_cell.length_b   1.000
_cell.length_c   1.000
_cell.angle_alpha   90.00
_cell.angle_beta   90.00
_cell.angle_gamma   90.00
#
_symmetry.space_group_name_H-M   'P 1'
#
loop_
_entity.id
_entity.type
_entity.pdbx_description
1 polymer ?
#
loop_
_entity_poly.entity_id
_entity_poly.type
_entity_poly.pdbx_seq_one_letter_code
_entity_poly.pdbx_strand_id
1 'polypeptide(L)'
;MGTFETRFARHHLIGLGFWQAWQMVVLCTDAVVTSQANQAGLTLAIVLATTLGYIVIMALSQRTPVALKGRAAIPVAAASMSVGTFILMMAPSLIDPSLSFAALAVALAAVSYGNAALLFMWGELWSTLATGRVGRHLYLSYAFAFIPFFVAYFLPYPAGGIFSCLFPLASCAILASCGTDEPRRRQSNTPFKPERALIAKAVCFIVVLSVIWGVTQSLVPELFAAGQATEFVAMGMVVAGVAIGALALNLTMVSPESETIALYRPIIPSMAA
;
A
#
# COMPACT_ATOMS: atom_id res chain seq x y z
N MET A 1 -2.83 -15.50 33.01
CA MET A 1 -2.17 -14.38 32.33
C MET A 1 -2.12 -14.66 30.81
N GLY A 2 -3.27 -14.87 30.15
CA GLY A 2 -3.32 -15.49 28.80
C GLY A 2 -4.47 -15.05 27.90
N THR A 3 -5.15 -13.96 28.21
CA THR A 3 -6.30 -13.47 27.42
C THR A 3 -6.05 -12.13 26.72
N PHE A 4 -4.98 -11.41 27.07
CA PHE A 4 -4.61 -10.15 26.42
C PHE A 4 -3.76 -10.34 25.15
N GLU A 5 -2.88 -11.35 25.11
CA GLU A 5 -2.01 -11.58 23.94
C GLU A 5 -2.77 -12.07 22.70
N THR A 6 -3.87 -12.80 22.88
CA THR A 6 -4.69 -13.32 21.75
C THR A 6 -5.52 -12.25 21.04
N ARG A 7 -5.77 -11.09 21.68
CA ARG A 7 -6.45 -9.95 21.03
C ARG A 7 -5.50 -9.08 20.21
N PHE A 8 -4.25 -8.92 20.65
CA PHE A 8 -3.26 -8.12 19.92
C PHE A 8 -2.71 -8.85 18.69
N ALA A 9 -2.52 -10.18 18.76
CA ALA A 9 -2.15 -11.01 17.60
C ALA A 9 -3.11 -10.89 16.41
N ARG A 10 -4.36 -10.48 16.66
CA ARG A 10 -5.42 -10.39 15.64
C ARG A 10 -5.30 -9.16 14.71
N HIS A 11 -4.47 -8.17 15.07
CA HIS A 11 -4.32 -6.88 14.37
C HIS A 11 -2.97 -6.73 13.64
N HIS A 12 -2.15 -7.77 13.61
CA HIS A 12 -0.79 -7.73 13.07
C HIS A 12 -0.72 -7.42 11.55
N LEU A 13 -1.81 -7.55 10.79
CA LEU A 13 -1.78 -7.40 9.32
C LEU A 13 -2.13 -5.99 8.82
N ILE A 14 -2.17 -5.00 9.71
CA ILE A 14 -2.47 -3.58 9.36
C ILE A 14 -1.26 -2.90 8.68
N GLY A 15 -0.08 -3.54 8.67
CA GLY A 15 1.16 -2.92 8.21
C GLY A 15 1.14 -2.46 6.74
N LEU A 16 0.34 -3.07 5.85
CA LEU A 16 0.18 -2.55 4.48
C LEU A 16 -0.55 -1.20 4.46
N GLY A 17 -1.30 -0.87 5.50
CA GLY A 17 -2.01 0.39 5.65
C GLY A 17 -1.08 1.58 5.72
N PHE A 18 0.10 1.43 6.33
CA PHE A 18 1.13 2.47 6.31
C PHE A 18 1.70 2.69 4.91
N TRP A 19 1.90 1.61 4.14
CA TRP A 19 2.30 1.74 2.73
C TRP A 19 1.21 2.44 1.90
N GLN A 20 -0.07 2.06 2.09
CA GLN A 20 -1.19 2.70 1.41
C GLN A 20 -1.32 4.17 1.80
N ALA A 21 -1.12 4.51 3.08
CA ALA A 21 -1.11 5.89 3.56
C ALA A 21 0.02 6.70 2.92
N TRP A 22 1.21 6.12 2.78
CA TRP A 22 2.32 6.76 2.06
C TRP A 22 1.94 7.08 0.61
N GLN A 23 1.33 6.15 -0.11
CA GLN A 23 0.85 6.41 -1.48
C GLN A 23 -0.16 7.56 -1.51
N MET A 24 -1.12 7.57 -0.59
CA MET A 24 -2.11 8.64 -0.50
C MET A 24 -1.47 10.00 -0.21
N VAL A 25 -0.50 10.07 0.72
CA VAL A 25 0.18 11.33 1.03
C VAL A 25 1.00 11.83 -0.15
N VAL A 26 1.80 10.95 -0.77
CA VAL A 26 2.68 11.33 -1.90
C VAL A 26 1.87 11.76 -3.12
N LEU A 27 0.75 11.11 -3.41
CA LEU A 27 -0.03 11.35 -4.63
C LEU A 27 -1.14 12.39 -4.46
N CYS A 28 -1.60 12.64 -3.24
CA CYS A 28 -2.79 13.47 -3.00
C CYS A 28 -2.53 14.67 -2.08
N THR A 29 -1.30 14.88 -1.62
CA THR A 29 -0.95 16.06 -0.81
C THR A 29 0.35 16.68 -1.29
N ASP A 30 0.61 17.91 -0.86
CA ASP A 30 1.85 18.64 -1.08
C ASP A 30 2.92 18.38 0.00
N ALA A 31 2.65 17.46 0.94
CA ALA A 31 3.54 17.20 2.08
C ALA A 31 4.90 16.60 1.66
N VAL A 32 4.94 15.80 0.59
CA VAL A 32 6.18 15.21 0.04
C VAL A 32 6.52 15.80 -1.32
N VAL A 33 5.53 15.91 -2.21
CA VAL A 33 5.69 16.50 -3.55
C VAL A 33 5.10 17.90 -3.51
N THR A 34 5.94 18.88 -3.17
CA THR A 34 5.50 20.28 -3.00
C THR A 34 4.90 20.87 -4.27
N SER A 35 3.94 21.79 -4.12
CA SER A 35 3.26 22.51 -5.21
C SER A 35 4.19 23.48 -5.97
N GLN A 36 5.14 22.93 -6.73
CA GLN A 36 5.99 23.64 -7.67
C GLN A 36 5.44 23.51 -9.10
N ALA A 37 5.98 24.31 -10.03
CA ALA A 37 5.55 24.41 -11.43
C ALA A 37 5.49 23.08 -12.21
N ASN A 38 6.06 21.98 -11.69
CA ASN A 38 6.04 20.65 -12.33
C ASN A 38 5.57 19.52 -11.39
N GLN A 39 4.67 19.80 -10.45
CA GLN A 39 4.14 18.79 -9.51
C GLN A 39 3.52 17.59 -10.24
N ALA A 40 2.70 17.81 -11.26
CA ALA A 40 2.05 16.75 -12.03
C ALA A 40 3.08 15.82 -12.73
N GLY A 41 4.15 16.39 -13.28
CA GLY A 41 5.22 15.62 -13.92
C GLY A 41 5.99 14.76 -12.92
N LEU A 42 6.29 15.29 -11.73
CA LEU A 42 6.98 14.54 -10.68
C LEU A 42 6.09 13.42 -10.11
N THR A 43 4.80 13.68 -9.87
CA THR A 43 3.84 12.65 -9.45
C THR A 43 3.73 11.53 -10.48
N LEU A 44 3.64 11.87 -11.78
CA LEU A 44 3.65 10.88 -12.86
C LEU A 44 4.95 10.07 -12.86
N ALA A 45 6.11 10.72 -12.71
CA ALA A 45 7.40 10.04 -12.63
C ALA A 45 7.47 9.06 -11.45
N ILE A 46 6.92 9.41 -10.28
CA ILE A 46 6.84 8.52 -9.12
C ILE A 46 5.97 7.31 -9.42
N VAL A 47 4.79 7.49 -10.03
CA VAL A 47 3.89 6.38 -10.40
C VAL A 47 4.55 5.46 -11.42
N LEU A 48 5.18 6.01 -12.47
CA LEU A 48 5.90 5.22 -13.47
C LEU A 48 7.10 4.48 -12.86
N ALA A 49 7.87 5.15 -12.00
CA ALA A 49 9.03 4.53 -11.34
C ALA A 49 8.62 3.40 -10.40
N THR A 50 7.58 3.60 -9.58
CA THR A 50 7.10 2.58 -8.63
C THR A 50 6.46 1.38 -9.34
N THR A 51 5.73 1.59 -10.44
CA THR A 51 5.19 0.51 -11.27
C THR A 51 6.27 -0.28 -11.99
N LEU A 52 7.24 0.41 -12.62
CA LEU A 52 8.38 -0.24 -13.27
C LEU A 52 9.25 -1.01 -12.26
N GLY A 53 9.48 -0.45 -11.08
CA GLY A 53 10.17 -1.12 -9.98
C GLY A 53 9.51 -2.44 -9.60
N TYR A 54 8.18 -2.47 -9.52
CA TYR A 54 7.44 -3.68 -9.22
C TYR A 54 7.65 -4.76 -10.30
N ILE A 55 7.58 -4.40 -11.59
CA ILE A 55 7.85 -5.32 -12.70
C ILE A 55 9.28 -5.89 -12.61
N VAL A 56 10.27 -5.03 -12.34
CA VAL A 56 11.68 -5.42 -12.23
C VAL A 56 11.90 -6.37 -11.06
N ILE A 57 11.38 -6.06 -9.86
CA ILE A 57 11.50 -6.92 -8.68
C ILE A 57 10.78 -8.25 -8.91
N MET A 58 9.61 -8.25 -9.55
CA MET A 58 8.89 -9.46 -9.87
C MET A 58 9.69 -10.35 -10.85
N ALA A 59 10.29 -9.78 -11.88
CA ALA A 59 11.18 -10.50 -12.80
C ALA A 59 12.46 -11.00 -12.10
N LEU A 60 13.05 -10.20 -11.21
CA LEU A 60 14.25 -10.56 -10.46
C LEU A 60 13.97 -11.69 -9.45
N SER A 61 12.81 -11.68 -8.82
CA SER A 61 12.40 -12.71 -7.85
C SER A 61 12.36 -14.12 -8.43
N GLN A 62 12.09 -14.24 -9.75
CA GLN A 62 12.13 -15.52 -10.47
C GLN A 62 13.56 -16.04 -10.63
N ARG A 63 14.55 -15.15 -10.64
CA ARG A 63 15.98 -15.48 -10.84
C ARG A 63 16.75 -15.63 -9.53
N THR A 64 16.45 -14.80 -8.53
CA THR A 64 17.19 -14.74 -7.25
C THR A 64 16.26 -14.72 -6.02
N PRO A 65 15.45 -15.77 -5.81
CA PRO A 65 14.44 -15.80 -4.75
C PRO A 65 15.04 -15.71 -3.33
N VAL A 66 16.30 -16.10 -3.13
CA VAL A 66 16.96 -16.09 -1.82
C VAL A 66 17.34 -14.67 -1.36
N ALA A 67 17.72 -13.79 -2.30
CA ALA A 67 18.20 -12.44 -1.97
C ALA A 67 17.09 -11.53 -1.42
N LEU A 68 15.88 -11.65 -1.98
CA LEU A 68 14.69 -10.90 -1.54
C LEU A 68 14.04 -11.46 -0.27
N LYS A 69 14.45 -12.67 0.16
CA LYS A 69 13.94 -13.35 1.37
C LYS A 69 14.87 -13.26 2.57
N GLY A 70 16.06 -12.67 2.39
CA GLY A 70 17.02 -12.50 3.48
C GLY A 70 16.46 -11.61 4.58
N ARG A 71 16.81 -11.89 5.85
CA ARG A 71 16.41 -11.06 7.00
C ARG A 71 16.82 -9.58 6.86
N ALA A 72 17.88 -9.31 6.10
CA ALA A 72 18.34 -7.95 5.79
C ALA A 72 17.49 -7.23 4.72
N ALA A 73 16.68 -7.94 3.93
CA ALA A 73 15.88 -7.33 2.87
C ALA A 73 14.80 -6.38 3.42
N ILE A 74 14.19 -6.72 4.57
CA ILE A 74 13.17 -5.90 5.23
C ILE A 74 13.71 -4.51 5.63
N PRO A 75 14.79 -4.39 6.43
CA PRO A 75 15.31 -3.08 6.81
C PRO A 75 15.89 -2.30 5.62
N VAL A 76 16.45 -2.98 4.60
CA VAL A 76 16.96 -2.31 3.39
C VAL A 76 15.82 -1.72 2.56
N ALA A 77 14.72 -2.45 2.39
CA ALA A 77 13.52 -1.93 1.71
C ALA A 77 12.92 -0.74 2.48
N ALA A 78 12.86 -0.83 3.82
CA ALA A 78 12.36 0.24 4.67
C ALA A 78 13.23 1.50 4.54
N ALA A 79 14.54 1.34 4.74
CA ALA A 79 15.50 2.45 4.69
C ALA A 79 15.55 3.10 3.31
N SER A 80 15.58 2.32 2.23
CA SER A 80 15.58 2.86 0.86
C SER A 80 14.32 3.67 0.57
N MET A 81 13.13 3.17 0.92
CA MET A 81 11.89 3.90 0.70
C MET A 81 11.80 5.16 1.57
N SER A 82 12.16 5.08 2.85
CA SER A 82 12.13 6.22 3.77
C SER A 82 13.14 7.31 3.41
N VAL A 83 14.39 6.92 3.15
CA VAL A 83 15.44 7.87 2.72
C VAL A 83 15.10 8.46 1.36
N GLY A 84 14.62 7.65 0.42
CA GLY A 84 14.15 8.14 -0.88
C GLY A 84 13.00 9.15 -0.75
N THR A 85 12.04 8.91 0.15
CA THR A 85 10.94 9.85 0.43
C THR A 85 11.47 11.18 1.00
N PHE A 86 12.43 11.11 1.91
CA PHE A 86 13.06 12.30 2.47
C PHE A 86 13.82 13.10 1.40
N ILE A 87 14.58 12.42 0.54
CA ILE A 87 15.28 13.08 -0.58
C ILE A 87 14.28 13.68 -1.57
N LEU A 88 13.17 13.00 -1.89
CA LEU A 88 12.10 13.57 -2.73
C LEU A 88 11.56 14.89 -2.17
N MET A 89 11.39 14.96 -0.85
CA MET A 89 10.91 16.17 -0.16
C MET A 89 11.94 17.32 -0.19
N MET A 90 13.23 17.00 -0.10
CA MET A 90 14.30 18.01 0.02
C MET A 90 14.92 18.41 -1.31
N ALA A 91 14.97 17.53 -2.31
CA ALA A 91 15.61 17.78 -3.59
C ALA A 91 15.09 19.04 -4.33
N PRO A 92 13.79 19.39 -4.27
CA PRO A 92 13.29 20.62 -4.87
C PRO A 92 13.73 21.92 -4.18
N SER A 93 14.31 21.84 -2.98
CA SER A 93 14.85 23.00 -2.23
C SER A 93 16.32 23.30 -2.54
N LEU A 94 16.97 22.45 -3.34
CA LEU A 94 18.37 22.63 -3.74
C LEU A 94 18.50 23.74 -4.78
N ILE A 95 19.45 24.66 -4.55
CA ILE A 95 19.70 25.81 -5.43
C ILE A 95 20.27 25.39 -6.79
N ASP A 96 21.15 24.37 -6.79
CA ASP A 96 21.77 23.84 -8.01
C ASP A 96 20.81 22.90 -8.76
N PRO A 97 20.39 23.24 -9.99
CA PRO A 97 19.47 22.42 -10.78
C PRO A 97 20.02 21.02 -11.10
N SER A 98 21.33 20.90 -11.31
CA SER A 98 21.96 19.63 -11.66
C SER A 98 21.97 18.66 -10.48
N LEU A 99 22.26 19.18 -9.29
CA LEU A 99 22.21 18.45 -8.03
C LEU A 99 20.77 18.08 -7.66
N SER A 100 19.82 18.99 -7.86
CA SER A 100 18.38 18.73 -7.66
C SER A 100 17.90 17.57 -8.53
N PHE A 101 18.25 17.59 -9.83
CA PHE A 101 17.90 16.51 -10.76
C PHE A 101 18.53 15.17 -10.35
N ALA A 102 19.83 15.16 -10.02
CA ALA A 102 20.52 13.95 -9.58
C ALA A 102 19.90 13.39 -8.28
N ALA A 103 19.58 14.27 -7.32
CA ALA A 103 18.92 13.89 -6.07
C ALA A 103 17.53 13.29 -6.32
N LEU A 104 16.72 13.89 -7.21
CA LEU A 104 15.42 13.36 -7.60
C LEU A 104 15.54 11.98 -8.28
N ALA A 105 16.52 11.80 -9.16
CA ALA A 105 16.76 10.50 -9.81
C ALA A 105 17.13 9.40 -8.80
N VAL A 106 18.02 9.71 -7.85
CA VAL A 106 18.39 8.80 -6.75
C VAL A 106 17.18 8.50 -5.87
N ALA A 107 16.39 9.52 -5.55
CA ALA A 107 15.20 9.38 -4.72
C ALA A 107 14.14 8.49 -5.39
N LEU A 108 13.88 8.69 -6.68
CA LEU A 108 12.98 7.86 -7.48
C LEU A 108 13.45 6.40 -7.53
N ALA A 109 14.75 6.16 -7.72
CA ALA A 109 15.30 4.81 -7.71
C ALA A 109 15.15 4.13 -6.34
N ALA A 110 15.45 4.86 -5.25
CA ALA A 110 15.35 4.35 -3.89
C ALA A 110 13.90 4.06 -3.48
N VAL A 111 12.98 4.99 -3.77
CA VAL A 111 11.53 4.81 -3.55
C VAL A 111 10.98 3.68 -4.39
N SER A 112 11.35 3.61 -5.67
CA SER A 112 10.90 2.54 -6.58
C SER A 112 11.31 1.16 -6.06
N TYR A 113 12.58 0.98 -5.71
CA TYR A 113 13.09 -0.27 -5.14
C TYR A 113 12.39 -0.61 -3.82
N GLY A 114 12.37 0.33 -2.86
CA GLY A 114 11.79 0.09 -1.54
C GLY A 114 10.30 -0.22 -1.59
N ASN A 115 9.53 0.52 -2.40
CA ASN A 115 8.11 0.28 -2.67
C ASN A 115 7.88 -1.13 -3.25
N ALA A 116 8.65 -1.50 -4.28
CA ALA A 116 8.51 -2.78 -4.94
C ALA A 116 8.89 -3.96 -4.04
N ALA A 117 10.01 -3.85 -3.31
CA ALA A 117 10.45 -4.87 -2.37
C ALA A 117 9.44 -5.04 -1.22
N LEU A 118 8.93 -3.95 -0.65
CA LEU A 118 7.93 -3.98 0.40
C LEU A 118 6.65 -4.69 -0.05
N LEU A 119 6.10 -4.32 -1.20
CA LEU A 119 4.92 -4.95 -1.78
C LEU A 119 5.15 -6.43 -2.08
N PHE A 120 6.32 -6.78 -2.60
CA PHE A 120 6.68 -8.17 -2.86
C PHE A 120 6.68 -9.00 -1.57
N MET A 121 7.31 -8.51 -0.50
CA MET A 121 7.37 -9.23 0.78
C MET A 121 5.99 -9.33 1.46
N TRP A 122 5.17 -8.28 1.41
CA TRP A 122 3.77 -8.34 1.86
C TRP A 122 2.95 -9.33 1.04
N GLY A 123 3.11 -9.33 -0.29
CA GLY A 123 2.47 -10.26 -1.20
C GLY A 123 2.86 -11.72 -0.90
N GLU A 124 4.13 -11.98 -0.60
CA GLU A 124 4.59 -13.31 -0.17
C GLU A 124 3.92 -13.72 1.14
N LEU A 125 3.91 -12.86 2.17
CA LEU A 125 3.25 -13.17 3.44
C LEU A 125 1.78 -13.52 3.22
N TRP A 126 1.04 -12.71 2.47
CA TRP A 126 -0.39 -12.93 2.23
C TRP A 126 -0.69 -14.15 1.38
N SER A 127 0.21 -14.52 0.45
CA SER A 127 0.08 -15.77 -0.31
C SER A 127 0.10 -17.02 0.58
N THR A 128 0.66 -16.93 1.78
CA THR A 128 0.73 -18.04 2.75
C THR A 128 -0.45 -18.10 3.73
N LEU A 129 -1.35 -17.11 3.70
CA LEU A 129 -2.52 -17.02 4.58
C LEU A 129 -3.79 -17.58 3.90
N ALA A 130 -4.78 -17.98 4.69
CA ALA A 130 -6.06 -18.44 4.16
C ALA A 130 -6.81 -17.29 3.44
N THR A 131 -7.26 -17.55 2.21
CA THR A 131 -7.84 -16.58 1.25
C THR A 131 -8.95 -15.70 1.84
N GLY A 132 -9.88 -16.27 2.60
CA GLY A 132 -10.97 -15.50 3.25
C GLY A 132 -10.49 -14.57 4.37
N ARG A 133 -9.37 -14.90 5.04
CA ARG A 133 -8.77 -14.07 6.10
C ARG A 133 -7.94 -12.93 5.50
N VAL A 134 -7.32 -13.14 4.34
CA VAL A 134 -6.51 -12.13 3.62
C VAL A 134 -7.36 -10.96 3.17
N GLY A 135 -8.49 -11.21 2.50
CA GLY A 135 -9.35 -10.14 1.98
C GLY A 135 -9.80 -9.18 3.07
N ARG A 136 -10.30 -9.71 4.20
CA ARG A 136 -10.75 -8.90 5.33
C ARG A 136 -9.63 -8.04 5.91
N HIS A 137 -8.45 -8.62 6.12
CA HIS A 137 -7.31 -7.90 6.69
C HIS A 137 -6.77 -6.84 5.74
N LEU A 138 -6.79 -7.09 4.43
CA LEU A 138 -6.43 -6.11 3.41
C LEU A 138 -7.36 -4.89 3.47
N TYR A 139 -8.69 -5.10 3.44
CA TYR A 139 -9.64 -3.97 3.51
C TYR A 139 -9.59 -3.22 4.83
N LEU A 140 -9.41 -3.92 5.97
CA LEU A 140 -9.20 -3.27 7.27
C LEU A 140 -7.89 -2.47 7.30
N SER A 141 -6.82 -3.02 6.72
CA SER A 141 -5.53 -2.33 6.60
C SER A 141 -5.65 -1.08 5.73
N TYR A 142 -6.45 -1.10 4.67
CA TYR A 142 -6.69 0.07 3.81
C TYR A 142 -7.61 1.09 4.47
N ALA A 143 -8.63 0.65 5.22
CA ALA A 143 -9.45 1.55 6.05
C ALA A 143 -8.58 2.25 7.10
N PHE A 144 -7.66 1.52 7.73
CA PHE A 144 -6.71 2.09 8.68
C PHE A 144 -5.81 3.17 8.05
N ALA A 145 -5.42 3.03 6.78
CA ALA A 145 -4.52 3.97 6.08
C ALA A 145 -5.02 5.43 6.08
N PHE A 146 -6.34 5.64 6.16
CA PHE A 146 -6.93 6.99 6.25
C PHE A 146 -6.53 7.72 7.54
N ILE A 147 -6.30 7.00 8.65
CA ILE A 147 -5.90 7.61 9.92
C ILE A 147 -4.53 8.29 9.81
N PRO A 148 -3.41 7.59 9.49
CA PRO A 148 -2.11 8.24 9.33
C PRO A 148 -2.10 9.22 8.14
N PHE A 149 -2.92 9.01 7.10
CA PHE A 149 -3.09 10.00 6.03
C PHE A 149 -3.62 11.33 6.56
N PHE A 150 -4.74 11.34 7.30
CA PHE A 150 -5.30 12.59 7.83
C PHE A 150 -4.39 13.22 8.87
N VAL A 151 -3.69 12.42 9.68
CA VAL A 151 -2.64 12.95 10.57
C VAL A 151 -1.60 13.68 9.74
N ALA A 152 -1.00 13.04 8.73
CA ALA A 152 -0.01 13.68 7.85
C ALA A 152 -0.55 14.95 7.17
N TYR A 153 -1.81 14.93 6.72
CA TYR A 153 -2.48 16.05 6.07
C TYR A 153 -2.66 17.26 6.99
N PHE A 154 -3.01 17.06 8.25
CA PHE A 154 -3.21 18.15 9.22
C PHE A 154 -1.90 18.68 9.83
N LEU A 155 -0.78 17.97 9.67
CA LEU A 155 0.52 18.47 10.13
C LEU A 155 1.01 19.61 9.22
N PRO A 156 1.57 20.70 9.78
CA PRO A 156 2.15 21.77 8.98
C PRO A 156 3.38 21.27 8.21
N TYR A 157 3.65 21.87 7.06
CA TYR A 157 4.91 21.64 6.35
C TYR A 157 6.11 22.14 7.20
N PRO A 158 7.22 21.38 7.33
CA PRO A 158 7.54 20.09 6.69
C PRO A 158 7.19 18.84 7.51
N ALA A 159 6.51 18.99 8.65
CA ALA A 159 6.31 17.92 9.61
C ALA A 159 5.49 16.74 9.04
N GLY A 160 4.49 17.00 8.19
CA GLY A 160 3.72 15.95 7.50
C GLY A 160 4.58 15.07 6.57
N GLY A 161 5.51 15.68 5.83
CA GLY A 161 6.45 14.96 4.97
C GLY A 161 7.46 14.13 5.76
N ILE A 162 7.99 14.67 6.85
CA ILE A 162 8.88 13.95 7.78
C ILE A 162 8.13 12.76 8.41
N PHE A 163 6.89 12.96 8.85
CA PHE A 163 6.05 11.90 9.39
C PHE A 163 5.82 10.77 8.37
N SER A 164 5.62 11.13 7.10
CA SER A 164 5.44 10.16 6.01
C SER A 164 6.66 9.29 5.74
N CYS A 165 7.87 9.79 6.07
CA CYS A 165 9.10 9.00 5.99
C CYS A 165 9.11 7.83 6.99
N LEU A 166 8.27 7.86 8.04
CA LEU A 166 8.16 6.78 9.02
C LEU A 166 7.24 5.64 8.54
N PHE A 167 6.39 5.88 7.54
CA PHE A 167 5.41 4.88 7.10
C PHE A 167 6.04 3.60 6.53
N PRO A 168 7.08 3.67 5.66
CA PRO A 168 7.76 2.45 5.21
C PRO A 168 8.43 1.68 6.35
N LEU A 169 9.00 2.40 7.34
CA LEU A 169 9.60 1.79 8.53
C LEU A 169 8.55 1.06 9.36
N ALA A 170 7.41 1.70 9.63
CA ALA A 170 6.30 1.10 10.37
C ALA A 170 5.74 -0.14 9.64
N SER A 171 5.55 -0.04 8.32
CA SER A 171 5.10 -1.16 7.50
C SER A 171 6.06 -2.36 7.59
N CYS A 172 7.36 -2.11 7.44
CA CYS A 172 8.39 -3.14 7.54
C CYS A 172 8.54 -3.72 8.96
N ALA A 173 8.43 -2.90 10.00
CA ALA A 173 8.51 -3.36 11.39
C ALA A 173 7.35 -4.32 11.72
N ILE A 174 6.14 -3.96 11.29
CA ILE A 174 4.97 -4.83 11.42
C ILE A 174 5.15 -6.10 10.61
N LEU A 175 5.60 -6.01 9.35
CA LEU A 175 5.89 -7.16 8.50
C LEU A 175 6.91 -8.12 9.16
N ALA A 176 7.97 -7.59 9.76
CA ALA A 176 8.97 -8.38 10.49
C ALA A 176 8.36 -9.12 11.68
N SER A 177 7.48 -8.46 12.45
CA SER A 177 6.76 -9.08 13.58
C SER A 177 5.76 -10.15 13.13
N CYS A 178 5.08 -9.96 12.00
CA CYS A 178 4.18 -10.97 11.44
C CYS A 178 4.94 -12.21 10.94
N GLY A 179 6.16 -12.00 10.45
CA GLY A 179 6.98 -13.07 9.91
C GLY A 179 7.34 -14.14 10.93
N THR A 180 7.44 -13.81 12.22
CA THR A 180 7.80 -14.76 13.29
C THR A 180 6.61 -15.51 13.87
N ASP A 181 5.43 -14.89 13.91
CA ASP A 181 4.35 -15.35 14.79
C ASP A 181 3.15 -15.98 14.06
N GLU A 182 2.99 -15.76 12.76
CA GLU A 182 1.79 -16.22 12.05
C GLU A 182 1.97 -17.64 11.46
N PRO A 183 1.03 -18.59 11.74
CA PRO A 183 1.10 -19.95 11.21
C PRO A 183 0.93 -19.95 9.69
N ARG A 184 2.01 -20.29 8.97
CA ARG A 184 2.06 -20.28 7.51
C ARG A 184 1.48 -21.56 6.92
N ARG A 185 0.61 -21.44 5.91
CA ARG A 185 0.24 -22.59 5.09
C ARG A 185 1.47 -23.03 4.29
N ARG A 186 1.75 -24.34 4.22
CA ARG A 186 2.75 -24.86 3.26
C ARG A 186 2.37 -24.35 1.87
N GLN A 187 3.34 -23.77 1.17
CA GLN A 187 3.15 -23.25 -0.18
C GLN A 187 2.48 -24.35 -1.00
N SER A 188 1.26 -24.10 -1.48
CA SER A 188 0.57 -25.08 -2.29
C SER A 188 1.33 -25.14 -3.63
N ASN A 189 1.90 -26.30 -3.94
CA ASN A 189 2.65 -26.52 -5.18
C ASN A 189 1.73 -26.58 -6.42
N THR A 190 0.41 -26.37 -6.24
CA THR A 190 -0.53 -26.34 -7.35
C THR A 190 -0.47 -24.97 -8.01
N PRO A 191 -0.09 -24.86 -9.28
CA PRO A 191 -0.03 -23.58 -9.97
C PRO A 191 -1.43 -22.95 -9.98
N PHE A 192 -1.58 -21.82 -9.27
CA PHE A 192 -2.77 -21.00 -9.36
C PHE A 192 -2.91 -20.54 -10.81
N LYS A 193 -3.99 -20.97 -11.49
CA LYS A 193 -4.35 -20.53 -12.84
C LYS A 193 -5.44 -19.48 -12.70
N PRO A 194 -5.09 -18.18 -12.57
CA PRO A 194 -6.10 -17.13 -12.56
C PRO A 194 -6.91 -17.17 -13.84
N GLU A 195 -8.22 -17.04 -13.72
CA GLU A 195 -9.12 -17.00 -14.87
C GLU A 195 -8.81 -15.75 -15.71
N ARG A 196 -8.55 -15.94 -17.01
CA ARG A 196 -8.17 -14.83 -17.90
C ARG A 196 -9.21 -13.71 -17.92
N ALA A 197 -10.49 -14.06 -17.79
CA ALA A 197 -11.59 -13.10 -17.72
C ALA A 197 -11.51 -12.21 -16.46
N LEU A 198 -11.13 -12.76 -15.31
CA LEU A 198 -10.94 -12.00 -14.07
C LEU A 198 -9.74 -11.06 -14.18
N ILE A 199 -8.63 -11.51 -14.79
CA ILE A 199 -7.47 -10.64 -15.05
C ILE A 199 -7.87 -9.48 -15.97
N ALA A 200 -8.56 -9.77 -17.07
CA ALA A 200 -8.99 -8.74 -18.02
C ALA A 200 -9.92 -7.70 -17.36
N LYS A 201 -10.87 -8.16 -16.52
CA LYS A 201 -11.74 -7.27 -15.74
C LYS A 201 -10.95 -6.41 -14.75
N ALA A 202 -9.99 -7.00 -14.03
CA ALA A 202 -9.15 -6.26 -13.10
C ALA A 202 -8.28 -5.21 -13.81
N VAL A 203 -7.65 -5.56 -14.94
CA VAL A 203 -6.86 -4.63 -15.75
C VAL A 203 -7.73 -3.50 -16.30
N CYS A 204 -8.91 -3.82 -16.84
CA CYS A 204 -9.86 -2.81 -17.31
C CYS A 204 -10.25 -1.84 -16.19
N PHE A 205 -10.55 -2.38 -15.00
CA PHE A 205 -10.90 -1.57 -13.84
C PHE A 205 -9.75 -0.64 -13.39
N ILE A 206 -8.52 -1.16 -13.36
CA ILE A 206 -7.32 -0.36 -13.05
C ILE A 206 -7.12 0.77 -14.07
N VAL A 207 -7.29 0.49 -15.36
CA VAL A 207 -7.18 1.50 -16.42
C VAL A 207 -8.25 2.58 -16.24
N VAL A 208 -9.51 2.19 -16.04
CA VAL A 208 -10.62 3.13 -15.83
C VAL A 208 -10.37 4.01 -14.60
N LEU A 209 -9.95 3.43 -13.46
CA LEU A 209 -9.64 4.21 -12.26
C LEU A 209 -8.46 5.17 -12.49
N SER A 210 -7.44 4.74 -13.22
CA SER A 210 -6.27 5.58 -13.53
C SER A 210 -6.65 6.77 -14.41
N VAL A 211 -7.53 6.54 -15.41
CA VAL A 211 -8.08 7.60 -16.26
C VAL A 211 -8.93 8.58 -15.45
N ILE A 212 -9.85 8.08 -14.62
CA ILE A 212 -10.69 8.92 -13.76
C ILE A 212 -9.82 9.78 -12.84
N TRP A 213 -8.82 9.18 -12.19
CA TRP A 213 -7.90 9.91 -11.32
C TRP A 213 -7.11 10.95 -12.10
N GLY A 214 -6.52 10.60 -13.25
CA GLY A 214 -5.75 11.52 -14.08
C GLY A 214 -6.57 12.71 -14.59
N VAL A 215 -7.80 12.46 -15.06
CA VAL A 215 -8.74 13.51 -15.48
C VAL A 215 -9.14 14.40 -14.31
N THR A 216 -9.35 13.82 -13.12
CA THR A 216 -9.65 14.60 -11.91
C THR A 216 -8.48 15.52 -11.56
N GLN A 217 -7.25 15.00 -11.61
CA GLN A 217 -6.04 15.79 -11.32
C GLN A 217 -5.78 16.90 -12.35
N SER A 218 -6.16 16.72 -13.62
CA SER A 218 -6.04 17.79 -14.61
C SER A 218 -7.09 18.88 -14.45
N LEU A 219 -8.31 18.54 -14.01
CA LEU A 219 -9.43 19.47 -13.92
C LEU A 219 -9.44 20.27 -12.61
N VAL A 220 -9.02 19.67 -11.49
CA VAL A 220 -9.08 20.32 -10.16
C VAL A 220 -8.36 21.67 -10.11
N PRO A 221 -7.13 21.83 -10.65
CA PRO A 221 -6.44 23.12 -10.67
C PRO A 221 -7.11 24.18 -11.55
N GLU A 222 -7.88 23.78 -12.58
CA GLU A 222 -8.58 24.69 -13.48
C GLU A 222 -9.92 25.17 -12.89
N LEU A 223 -10.58 24.30 -12.11
CA LEU A 223 -11.93 24.54 -11.59
C LEU A 223 -11.96 25.17 -10.20
N PHE A 224 -10.88 25.05 -9.42
CA PHE A 224 -10.84 25.48 -8.02
C PHE A 224 -9.63 26.37 -7.73
N ALA A 225 -9.83 27.41 -6.91
CA ALA A 225 -8.71 28.16 -6.34
C ALA A 225 -7.88 27.23 -5.42
N ALA A 226 -6.59 27.55 -5.21
CA ALA A 226 -5.65 26.68 -4.49
C ALA A 226 -6.17 26.18 -3.12
N GLY A 227 -6.84 27.04 -2.35
CA GLY A 227 -7.44 26.65 -1.05
C GLY A 227 -8.70 25.77 -1.16
N GLN A 228 -9.44 25.85 -2.26
CA GLN A 228 -10.61 25.00 -2.52
C GLN A 228 -10.20 23.62 -3.07
N ALA A 229 -9.09 23.57 -3.83
CA ALA A 229 -8.54 22.32 -4.34
C ALA A 229 -8.05 21.40 -3.20
N THR A 230 -7.42 21.96 -2.17
CA THR A 230 -6.97 21.20 -1.00
C THR A 230 -8.14 20.67 -0.16
N GLU A 231 -9.20 21.46 0.01
CA GLU A 231 -10.45 21.02 0.65
C GLU A 231 -11.15 19.90 -0.15
N PHE A 232 -11.18 20.03 -1.48
CA PHE A 232 -11.77 19.02 -2.36
C PHE A 232 -11.10 17.64 -2.19
N VAL A 233 -9.76 17.61 -2.13
CA VAL A 233 -9.03 16.36 -1.90
C VAL A 233 -9.34 15.78 -0.51
N ALA A 234 -9.39 16.61 0.53
CA ALA A 234 -9.74 16.14 1.88
C ALA A 234 -11.15 15.54 1.92
N MET A 235 -12.14 16.22 1.34
CA MET A 235 -13.52 15.70 1.27
C MET A 235 -13.59 14.40 0.47
N GLY A 236 -12.89 14.32 -0.67
CA GLY A 236 -12.80 13.09 -1.47
C GLY A 236 -12.22 11.92 -0.66
N MET A 237 -11.19 12.18 0.14
CA MET A 237 -10.59 11.18 1.03
C MET A 237 -11.50 10.77 2.19
N VAL A 238 -12.32 11.69 2.72
CA VAL A 238 -13.33 11.33 3.73
C VAL A 238 -14.36 10.39 3.12
N VAL A 239 -14.90 10.71 1.94
CA VAL A 239 -15.89 9.86 1.25
C VAL A 239 -15.28 8.49 0.93
N ALA A 240 -14.06 8.45 0.39
CA ALA A 240 -13.35 7.20 0.12
C ALA A 240 -13.11 6.39 1.41
N GLY A 241 -12.72 7.04 2.50
CA GLY A 241 -12.50 6.42 3.80
C GLY A 241 -13.77 5.83 4.39
N VAL A 242 -14.89 6.55 4.31
CA VAL A 242 -16.21 6.04 4.74
C VAL A 242 -16.64 4.86 3.88
N ALA A 243 -16.46 4.92 2.56
CA ALA A 243 -16.83 3.83 1.66
C ALA A 243 -15.99 2.56 1.93
N ILE A 244 -14.66 2.69 2.06
CA ILE A 244 -13.76 1.57 2.38
C ILE A 244 -14.02 1.05 3.80
N GLY A 245 -14.28 1.94 4.77
CA GLY A 245 -14.65 1.58 6.13
C GLY A 245 -15.96 0.79 6.19
N ALA A 246 -16.98 1.23 5.46
CA ALA A 246 -18.26 0.52 5.34
C ALA A 246 -18.08 -0.85 4.66
N LEU A 247 -17.26 -0.93 3.60
CA LEU A 247 -16.93 -2.20 2.96
C LEU A 247 -16.18 -3.15 3.91
N ALA A 248 -15.17 -2.66 4.63
CA ALA A 248 -14.43 -3.44 5.61
C ALA A 248 -15.34 -3.94 6.74
N LEU A 249 -16.24 -3.09 7.24
CA LEU A 249 -17.25 -3.44 8.23
C LEU A 249 -18.20 -4.51 7.71
N ASN A 250 -18.72 -4.33 6.49
CA ASN A 250 -19.58 -5.30 5.83
C ASN A 250 -18.89 -6.67 5.70
N LEU A 251 -17.63 -6.71 5.27
CA LEU A 251 -16.84 -7.94 5.17
C LEU A 251 -16.54 -8.59 6.52
N THR A 252 -16.55 -7.82 7.61
CA THR A 252 -16.43 -8.37 8.97
C THR A 252 -17.76 -8.90 9.51
N MET A 253 -18.89 -8.28 9.14
CA MET A 253 -20.23 -8.62 9.62
C MET A 253 -20.88 -9.74 8.80
N VAL A 254 -20.85 -9.67 7.48
CA VAL A 254 -21.51 -10.61 6.55
C VAL A 254 -20.64 -11.83 6.29
N SER A 255 -20.01 -12.37 7.32
CA SER A 255 -19.17 -13.57 7.17
C SER A 255 -19.96 -14.65 6.39
N PRO A 256 -19.53 -15.09 5.20
CA PRO A 256 -19.91 -16.41 4.76
C PRO A 256 -19.34 -17.34 5.81
N GLU A 257 -20.20 -18.19 6.35
CA GLU A 257 -19.80 -19.36 7.11
C GLU A 257 -18.54 -19.93 6.45
N SER A 258 -17.49 -20.06 7.26
CA SER A 258 -16.20 -20.67 6.93
C SER A 258 -16.31 -21.63 5.74
N GLU A 259 -15.39 -21.56 4.77
CA GLU A 259 -15.20 -22.61 3.76
C GLU A 259 -15.33 -24.02 4.37
N THR A 260 -14.97 -24.16 5.65
CA THR A 260 -15.22 -25.31 6.53
C THR A 260 -16.70 -25.76 6.56
N ILE A 261 -17.68 -24.92 6.93
CA ILE A 261 -19.10 -25.27 6.94
C ILE A 261 -19.63 -25.55 5.53
N ALA A 262 -19.18 -24.80 4.52
CA ALA A 262 -19.53 -25.07 3.12
C ALA A 262 -18.98 -26.43 2.63
N LEU A 263 -17.78 -26.82 3.07
CA LEU A 263 -17.18 -28.14 2.83
C LEU A 263 -17.92 -29.26 3.56
N TYR A 264 -18.45 -29.00 4.76
CA TYR A 264 -19.21 -29.97 5.55
C TYR A 264 -20.69 -30.01 5.19
N ARG A 265 -21.24 -29.01 4.47
CA ARG A 265 -22.65 -28.94 4.05
C ARG A 265 -23.18 -30.22 3.35
N PRO A 266 -22.39 -30.93 2.53
CA PRO A 266 -22.81 -32.21 1.96
C PRO A 266 -22.78 -33.37 2.97
N ILE A 267 -21.98 -33.26 4.03
CA ILE A 267 -21.68 -34.32 5.00
C ILE A 267 -22.55 -34.20 6.26
N ILE A 268 -23.01 -32.99 6.60
CA ILE A 268 -23.90 -32.72 7.74
C ILE A 268 -25.17 -33.60 7.71
N PRO A 269 -25.86 -33.82 6.58
CA PRO A 269 -27.00 -34.73 6.53
C PRO A 269 -26.63 -36.20 6.82
N SER A 270 -25.41 -36.62 6.48
CA SER A 270 -24.93 -37.99 6.72
C SER A 270 -24.43 -38.24 8.13
N MET A 271 -24.17 -37.19 8.92
CA MET A 271 -23.81 -37.28 10.33
C MET A 271 -25.02 -37.18 11.26
N ALA A 272 -26.17 -36.73 10.74
CA ALA A 272 -27.43 -36.60 11.48
C ALA A 272 -28.37 -37.80 11.28
N ALA A 273 -27.97 -38.80 10.47
CA ALA A 273 -28.64 -40.08 10.26
C ALA A 273 -27.87 -41.20 10.99
#